data_AF-A0A1V9SZ32-F1
#
_entry.id   AF-A0A1V9SZ32-F1
#
_cell.length_a   1.000
_cell.length_b   1.000
_cell.length_c   1.000
_cell.angle_alpha   90.00
_cell.angle_beta   90.00
_cell.angle_gamma   90.00
#
_symmetry.space_group_name_H-M   'P 1'
#
loop_
_entity.id
_entity.type
_entity.pdbx_description
1 polymer ?
#
loop_
_entity_poly.entity_id
_entity_poly.type
_entity_poly.pdbx_seq_one_letter_code
_entity_poly.pdbx_strand_id
1 'polypeptide(L)'
;MKKLSTKIITILALCIALNIVGSNIALLLKLPIYLDTIGTILAASLAGPVGGVTVGALTSIIVGLTTDLFSLYYLPVQLIVGLVAGMVYSHYAADTFKKLWWLAIIISLPATLVSSAITLFLFHSITSSGSAIIVQILAKLGLGKGLAVFLVQVGTDYLDRLVAIYVVSLVYKALKSRISLGVTKY
;
A
#
# COMPACT_ATOMS: atom_id res chain seq x y z
N MET A 1 15.26 18.04 18.88
CA MET A 1 15.08 16.91 17.93
C MET A 1 14.69 15.67 18.73
N LYS A 2 13.46 15.12 18.57
CA LYS A 2 13.10 13.84 19.22
C LYS A 2 13.99 12.75 18.60
N LYS A 3 14.86 12.11 19.38
CA LYS A 3 15.69 11.00 18.89
C LYS A 3 14.77 9.87 18.43
N LEU A 4 14.87 9.49 17.16
CA LEU A 4 14.25 8.26 16.65
C LEU A 4 14.82 7.09 17.46
N SER A 5 13.96 6.36 18.15
CA SER A 5 14.40 5.18 18.90
C SER A 5 14.90 4.12 17.93
N THR A 6 16.01 3.45 18.25
CA THR A 6 16.54 2.31 17.48
C THR A 6 15.44 1.29 17.17
N LYS A 7 14.51 1.07 18.11
CA LYS A 7 13.35 0.19 17.92
C LYS A 7 12.48 0.60 16.74
N ILE A 8 12.20 1.89 16.57
CA ILE A 8 11.37 2.41 15.48
C ILE A 8 12.09 2.19 14.15
N ILE A 9 13.38 2.52 14.08
CA ILE A 9 14.18 2.32 12.87
C ILE A 9 14.18 0.84 12.45
N THR A 10 14.38 -0.08 13.39
CA THR A 10 14.33 -1.52 13.12
C THR A 10 12.95 -1.96 12.60
N ILE A 11 11.86 -1.46 13.18
CA ILE A 11 10.50 -1.76 12.71
C ILE A 11 10.28 -1.25 11.28
N LEU A 12 10.70 -0.01 10.98
CA LEU A 12 10.56 0.55 9.63
C LEU A 12 11.36 -0.25 8.60
N ALA A 13 12.58 -0.66 8.94
CA ALA A 13 13.40 -1.52 8.08
C ALA A 13 12.72 -2.88 7.80
N LEU A 14 12.13 -3.50 8.82
CA LEU A 14 11.34 -4.73 8.65
C LEU A 14 10.11 -4.52 7.77
N CYS A 15 9.44 -3.38 7.89
CA CYS A 15 8.29 -3.04 7.04
C CYS A 15 8.69 -2.87 5.56
N ILE A 16 9.86 -2.28 5.28
CA ILE A 16 10.41 -2.19 3.92
C ILE A 16 10.68 -3.59 3.38
N ALA A 17 11.35 -4.44 4.16
CA ALA A 17 11.63 -5.82 3.77
C ALA A 17 10.33 -6.61 3.48
N LEU A 18 9.31 -6.42 4.32
CA LEU A 18 7.99 -7.04 4.13
C LEU A 18 7.36 -6.62 2.80
N ASN A 19 7.40 -5.34 2.45
CA ASN A 19 6.87 -4.86 1.18
C ASN A 19 7.64 -5.42 -0.01
N ILE A 20 8.99 -5.48 0.06
CA ILE A 20 9.81 -6.05 -1.02
C ILE A 20 9.46 -7.52 -1.24
N VAL A 21 9.31 -8.30 -0.17
CA VAL A 21 8.90 -9.71 -0.28
C VAL A 21 7.48 -9.82 -0.85
N GLY A 22 6.55 -9.01 -0.34
CA GLY A 22 5.16 -8.97 -0.81
C GLY A 22 5.06 -8.65 -2.30
N SER A 23 5.74 -7.60 -2.76
CA SER A 23 5.76 -7.19 -4.16
C SER A 23 6.30 -8.29 -5.07
N ASN A 24 7.40 -8.94 -4.67
CA ASN A 24 8.00 -10.01 -5.46
C ASN A 24 7.10 -11.26 -5.52
N ILE A 25 6.41 -11.62 -4.44
CA ILE A 25 5.42 -12.70 -4.46
C ILE A 25 4.27 -12.36 -5.41
N ALA A 26 3.74 -11.15 -5.33
CA ALA A 26 2.65 -10.69 -6.19
C ALA A 26 3.04 -10.70 -7.68
N LEU A 27 4.24 -10.23 -7.99
CA LEU A 27 4.79 -10.23 -9.36
C LEU A 27 5.02 -11.66 -9.88
N LEU A 28 5.66 -12.51 -9.07
CA LEU A 28 5.96 -13.91 -9.45
C LEU A 28 4.67 -14.70 -9.76
N LEU A 29 3.64 -14.52 -8.93
CA LEU A 29 2.36 -15.20 -9.08
C LEU A 29 1.40 -14.47 -10.03
N LYS A 30 1.81 -13.31 -10.58
CA LYS A 30 0.97 -12.44 -11.43
C LYS A 30 -0.38 -12.12 -10.79
N LEU A 31 -0.36 -11.80 -9.50
CA LEU A 31 -1.58 -11.44 -8.78
C LEU A 31 -2.16 -10.12 -9.31
N PRO A 32 -3.48 -9.93 -9.29
CA PRO A 32 -4.12 -8.65 -9.60
C PRO A 32 -4.03 -7.65 -8.44
N ILE A 33 -3.11 -7.83 -7.48
CA ILE A 33 -2.82 -6.96 -6.33
C ILE A 33 -1.30 -6.85 -6.16
N TYR A 34 -0.79 -5.97 -5.28
CA TYR A 34 0.64 -5.64 -5.21
C TYR A 34 1.34 -6.05 -3.91
N LEU A 35 0.60 -6.15 -2.79
CA LEU A 35 1.08 -6.54 -1.45
C LEU A 35 2.21 -5.67 -0.86
N ASP A 36 2.60 -4.60 -1.55
CA ASP A 36 3.69 -3.68 -1.17
C ASP A 36 3.20 -2.53 -0.28
N THR A 37 1.93 -2.56 0.13
CA THR A 37 1.33 -1.59 1.05
C THR A 37 1.23 -2.11 2.48
N ILE A 38 1.47 -3.41 2.73
CA ILE A 38 1.33 -4.04 4.06
C ILE A 38 2.27 -3.37 5.08
N GLY A 39 3.57 -3.34 4.77
CA GLY A 39 4.58 -2.70 5.60
C GLY A 39 4.39 -1.18 5.66
N THR A 40 3.97 -0.55 4.58
CA THR A 40 3.66 0.90 4.53
C THR A 40 2.57 1.25 5.54
N ILE A 41 1.47 0.51 5.54
CA ILE A 41 0.33 0.73 6.44
C ILE A 41 0.69 0.33 7.88
N LEU A 42 1.45 -0.74 8.07
CA LEU A 42 1.95 -1.13 9.39
C LEU A 42 2.81 -0.02 10.01
N ALA A 43 3.77 0.49 9.24
CA ALA A 43 4.64 1.59 9.65
C ALA A 43 3.83 2.86 9.94
N ALA A 44 2.84 3.16 9.10
CA ALA A 44 1.93 4.28 9.33
C ALA A 44 1.16 4.15 10.65
N SER A 45 0.70 2.93 10.99
CA SER A 45 -0.03 2.66 12.22
C SER A 45 0.83 2.73 13.49
N LEU A 46 2.15 2.51 13.37
CA LEU A 46 3.08 2.44 14.51
C LEU A 46 3.89 3.72 14.70
N ALA A 47 4.22 4.42 13.62
CA ALA A 47 5.11 5.59 13.60
C ALA A 47 4.46 6.81 12.91
N GLY A 48 3.15 6.78 12.66
CA GLY A 48 2.39 7.86 12.08
C GLY A 48 2.68 8.11 10.59
N PRO A 49 2.18 9.22 10.03
CA PRO A 49 2.31 9.54 8.60
C PRO A 49 3.75 9.50 8.08
N VAL A 50 4.71 10.01 8.88
CA VAL A 50 6.12 10.03 8.49
C VAL A 50 6.67 8.62 8.32
N GLY A 51 6.37 7.70 9.26
CA GLY A 51 6.80 6.31 9.16
C GLY A 51 6.23 5.61 7.93
N GLY A 52 4.93 5.80 7.67
CA GLY A 52 4.27 5.26 6.47
C GLY A 52 4.89 5.77 5.17
N VAL A 53 5.02 7.09 5.05
CA VAL A 53 5.64 7.75 3.88
C VAL A 53 7.07 7.27 3.65
N THR A 54 7.89 7.19 4.70
CA THR A 54 9.27 6.71 4.57
C THR A 54 9.34 5.27 4.06
N VAL A 55 8.53 4.37 4.62
CA VAL A 55 8.53 2.96 4.20
C VAL A 55 8.03 2.80 2.78
N GLY A 56 6.92 3.46 2.42
CA GLY A 56 6.35 3.40 1.07
C GLY A 56 7.32 3.96 0.01
N ALA A 57 7.94 5.10 0.29
CA ALA A 57 8.91 5.73 -0.62
C ALA A 57 10.13 4.84 -0.84
N LEU A 58 10.76 4.37 0.24
CA LEU A 58 11.96 3.53 0.14
C LEU A 58 11.66 2.19 -0.53
N THR A 59 10.50 1.58 -0.25
CA THR A 59 10.02 0.39 -0.96
C THR A 59 9.96 0.65 -2.46
N SER A 60 9.29 1.73 -2.86
CA SER A 60 9.09 2.07 -4.29
C SER A 60 10.41 2.28 -5.02
N ILE A 61 11.38 2.92 -4.36
CA ILE A 61 12.72 3.14 -4.91
C ILE A 61 13.47 1.82 -5.03
N ILE A 62 13.52 1.02 -3.95
CA ILE A 62 14.30 -0.23 -3.95
C ILE A 62 13.71 -1.23 -4.95
N VAL A 63 12.40 -1.47 -4.92
CA VAL A 63 11.72 -2.37 -5.87
C VAL A 63 11.85 -1.82 -7.29
N GLY A 64 11.66 -0.52 -7.47
CA GLY A 64 11.85 0.23 -8.72
C GLY A 64 13.20 0.01 -9.39
N LEU A 65 14.26 -0.04 -8.58
CA LEU A 65 15.65 -0.19 -9.06
C LEU A 65 16.11 -1.65 -9.17
N THR A 66 15.34 -2.61 -8.67
CA THR A 66 15.80 -4.01 -8.55
C THR A 66 14.95 -5.01 -9.32
N THR A 67 13.63 -4.93 -9.19
CA THR A 67 12.73 -6.04 -9.56
C THR A 67 11.56 -5.59 -10.42
N ASP A 68 11.05 -4.36 -10.23
CA ASP A 68 9.96 -3.82 -11.03
C ASP A 68 10.03 -2.30 -11.18
N LEU A 69 10.43 -1.83 -12.36
CA LEU A 69 10.55 -0.41 -12.69
C LEU A 69 9.23 0.36 -12.53
N PHE A 70 8.07 -0.29 -12.70
CA PHE A 70 6.77 0.37 -12.50
C PHE A 70 6.64 0.92 -11.08
N SER A 71 7.20 0.23 -10.09
CA SER A 71 7.17 0.65 -8.68
C SER A 71 7.77 2.05 -8.47
N LEU A 72 8.80 2.43 -9.23
CA LEU A 72 9.40 3.76 -9.16
C LEU A 72 8.41 4.86 -9.58
N TYR A 73 7.63 4.61 -10.63
CA TYR A 73 6.61 5.55 -11.11
C TYR A 73 5.39 5.60 -10.20
N TYR A 74 5.08 4.52 -9.47
CA TYR A 74 4.02 4.49 -8.47
C TYR A 74 4.43 5.03 -7.09
N LEU A 75 5.64 5.57 -6.95
CA LEU A 75 6.08 6.22 -5.70
C LEU A 75 5.08 7.25 -5.15
N PRO A 76 4.47 8.15 -5.96
CA PRO A 76 3.46 9.07 -5.44
C PRO A 76 2.24 8.38 -4.83
N VAL A 77 1.85 7.22 -5.36
CA VAL A 77 0.77 6.38 -4.81
C VAL A 77 1.14 5.90 -3.41
N GLN A 78 2.38 5.42 -3.24
CA GLN A 78 2.88 4.94 -1.95
C GLN A 78 3.02 6.07 -0.90
N LEU A 79 3.38 7.29 -1.33
CA LEU A 79 3.36 8.47 -0.45
C LEU A 79 1.95 8.77 0.05
N ILE A 80 0.96 8.76 -0.85
CA ILE A 80 -0.44 9.02 -0.50
C ILE A 80 -0.97 7.94 0.46
N VAL A 81 -0.71 6.67 0.17
CA VAL A 81 -1.10 5.55 1.04
C VAL A 81 -0.50 5.72 2.43
N GLY A 82 0.81 5.96 2.53
CA GLY A 82 1.49 6.13 3.82
C GLY A 82 0.97 7.33 4.62
N LEU A 83 0.73 8.45 3.95
CA LEU A 83 0.22 9.67 4.57
C LEU A 83 -1.23 9.50 5.06
N VAL A 84 -2.13 9.02 4.20
CA VAL A 84 -3.55 8.82 4.54
C VAL A 84 -3.70 7.75 5.60
N ALA A 85 -3.00 6.62 5.50
CA ALA A 85 -3.02 5.58 6.53
C ALA A 85 -2.52 6.13 7.88
N GLY A 86 -1.47 6.95 7.88
CA GLY A 86 -0.94 7.53 9.12
C GLY A 86 -1.92 8.48 9.80
N MET A 87 -2.63 9.30 9.02
CA MET A 87 -3.68 10.19 9.54
C MET A 87 -4.91 9.40 10.01
N VAL A 88 -5.25 8.31 9.34
CA VAL A 88 -6.35 7.44 9.76
C VAL A 88 -6.00 6.77 11.10
N TYR A 89 -4.82 6.17 11.22
CA TYR A 89 -4.43 5.44 12.43
C TYR A 89 -3.99 6.34 13.59
N SER A 90 -3.86 7.66 13.42
CA SER A 90 -3.80 8.58 14.56
C SER A 90 -5.15 8.72 15.26
N HIS A 91 -6.27 8.53 14.55
CA HIS A 91 -7.62 8.62 15.11
C HIS A 91 -8.30 7.28 15.38
N TYR A 92 -7.82 6.19 14.76
CA TYR A 92 -8.38 4.85 14.91
C TYR A 92 -7.33 3.86 15.39
N ALA A 93 -7.73 2.96 16.31
CA ALA A 93 -6.87 1.86 16.71
C ALA A 93 -6.81 0.80 15.60
N ALA A 94 -5.60 0.37 15.25
CA ALA A 94 -5.34 -0.59 14.17
C ALA A 94 -5.90 -2.00 14.41
N ASP A 95 -6.40 -2.30 15.61
CA ASP A 95 -7.07 -3.57 15.97
C ASP A 95 -8.60 -3.55 15.74
N THR A 96 -9.15 -2.52 15.08
CA THR A 96 -10.60 -2.36 14.87
C THR A 96 -11.11 -3.12 13.63
N PHE A 97 -11.42 -4.41 13.79
CA PHE A 97 -11.94 -5.27 12.71
C PHE A 97 -13.29 -4.81 12.10
N LYS A 98 -14.14 -4.12 12.87
CA LYS A 98 -15.48 -3.70 12.42
C LYS A 98 -15.46 -2.63 11.32
N LYS A 99 -14.33 -1.92 11.16
CA LYS A 99 -14.22 -0.77 10.25
C LYS A 99 -13.26 -1.01 9.08
N LEU A 100 -12.69 -2.21 8.92
CA LEU A 100 -11.65 -2.49 7.93
C LEU A 100 -12.07 -2.13 6.51
N TRP A 101 -13.29 -2.49 6.12
CA TRP A 101 -13.86 -2.15 4.82
C TRP A 101 -13.88 -0.65 4.56
N TRP A 102 -14.32 0.14 5.55
CA TRP A 102 -14.34 1.61 5.45
C TRP A 102 -12.94 2.23 5.42
N LEU A 103 -12.02 1.71 6.22
CA LEU A 103 -10.63 2.18 6.22
C LEU A 103 -9.95 1.89 4.87
N ALA A 104 -10.22 0.73 4.28
CA ALA A 104 -9.72 0.37 2.96
C ALA A 104 -10.21 1.35 1.88
N ILE A 105 -11.48 1.76 1.92
CA ILE A 105 -12.00 2.77 0.99
C ILE A 105 -11.26 4.11 1.16
N ILE A 106 -11.14 4.60 2.39
CA ILE A 106 -10.54 5.91 2.68
C ILE A 106 -9.06 5.94 2.26
N ILE A 107 -8.32 4.87 2.52
CA ILE A 107 -6.89 4.78 2.18
C ILE A 107 -6.70 4.52 0.68
N SER A 108 -7.56 3.72 0.06
CA SER A 108 -7.41 3.33 -1.35
C SER A 108 -7.80 4.45 -2.32
N LEU A 109 -8.97 5.09 -2.13
CA LEU A 109 -9.53 6.01 -3.13
C LEU A 109 -8.59 7.14 -3.60
N PRO A 110 -7.93 7.91 -2.70
CA PRO A 110 -7.03 8.98 -3.13
C PRO A 110 -5.82 8.43 -3.91
N ALA A 111 -5.31 7.28 -3.48
CA ALA A 111 -4.18 6.61 -4.12
C ALA A 111 -4.56 6.05 -5.50
N THR A 112 -5.78 5.51 -5.64
CA THR A 112 -6.31 4.97 -6.90
C THR A 112 -6.47 6.03 -7.98
N LEU A 113 -6.88 7.25 -7.63
CA LEU A 113 -6.97 8.34 -8.60
C LEU A 113 -5.60 8.63 -9.24
N VAL A 114 -4.55 8.58 -8.42
CA VAL A 114 -3.18 8.79 -8.89
C VAL A 114 -2.67 7.56 -9.65
N SER A 115 -2.91 6.34 -9.14
CA SER A 115 -2.47 5.10 -9.79
C SER A 115 -3.12 4.92 -11.17
N SER A 116 -4.43 5.21 -11.29
CA SER A 116 -5.17 5.12 -12.54
C SER A 116 -4.73 6.17 -13.55
N ALA A 117 -4.45 7.41 -13.13
CA ALA A 117 -3.87 8.43 -14.01
C ALA A 117 -2.48 8.01 -14.52
N ILE A 118 -1.59 7.51 -13.65
CA ILE A 118 -0.27 7.01 -14.05
C ILE A 118 -0.40 5.86 -15.06
N THR A 119 -1.28 4.90 -14.77
CA THR A 119 -1.51 3.72 -15.64
C THR A 119 -2.02 4.15 -17.01
N LEU A 120 -2.92 5.11 -17.06
CA LEU A 120 -3.55 5.56 -18.30
C LEU A 120 -2.58 6.39 -19.15
N PHE A 121 -1.93 7.40 -18.55
CA PHE A 121 -1.15 8.39 -19.29
C PHE A 121 0.30 7.99 -19.53
N LEU A 122 0.96 7.31 -18.59
CA LEU A 122 2.35 6.88 -18.77
C LEU A 122 2.41 5.49 -19.41
N PHE A 123 1.62 4.54 -18.89
CA PHE A 123 1.75 3.14 -19.25
C PHE A 123 0.71 2.63 -20.25
N HIS A 124 -0.18 3.50 -20.72
CA HIS A 124 -1.15 3.18 -21.77
C HIS A 124 -1.98 1.92 -21.46
N SER A 125 -2.42 1.75 -20.20
CA SER A 125 -3.19 0.59 -19.70
C SER A 125 -2.38 -0.67 -19.37
N ILE A 126 -1.04 -0.60 -19.41
CA ILE A 126 -0.16 -1.69 -19.00
C ILE A 126 0.24 -1.50 -17.53
N THR A 127 0.28 -2.60 -16.78
CA THR A 127 0.79 -2.63 -15.40
C THR A 127 1.72 -3.82 -15.25
N SER A 128 2.57 -3.80 -14.22
CA SER A 128 3.39 -4.96 -13.82
C SER A 128 2.56 -6.04 -13.09
N SER A 129 1.37 -5.67 -12.61
CA SER A 129 0.41 -6.59 -11.99
C SER A 129 -0.31 -7.46 -13.03
N GLY A 130 -0.85 -8.60 -12.57
CA GLY A 130 -1.80 -9.39 -13.36
C GLY A 130 -3.08 -8.64 -13.75
N SER A 131 -3.34 -7.47 -13.17
CA SER A 131 -4.49 -6.61 -13.48
C SER A 131 -4.56 -6.16 -14.94
N ALA A 132 -3.42 -6.07 -15.64
CA ALA A 132 -3.35 -5.70 -17.06
C ALA A 132 -4.22 -6.62 -17.95
N ILE A 133 -4.32 -7.91 -17.61
CA ILE A 133 -5.15 -8.87 -18.36
C ILE A 133 -6.63 -8.50 -18.24
N ILE A 134 -7.07 -8.08 -17.05
CA ILE A 134 -8.45 -7.68 -16.78
C ILE A 134 -8.78 -6.41 -17.58
N VAL A 135 -7.87 -5.42 -17.59
CA VAL A 135 -8.05 -4.19 -18.38
C VAL A 135 -8.21 -4.51 -19.87
N GLN A 136 -7.38 -5.39 -20.41
CA GLN A 136 -7.42 -5.79 -21.81
C GLN A 136 -8.73 -6.50 -22.17
N ILE A 137 -9.25 -7.36 -21.28
CA ILE A 137 -10.55 -8.01 -21.47
C ILE A 137 -11.67 -6.97 -21.51
N LEU A 138 -11.72 -6.06 -20.54
CA LEU A 138 -12.76 -5.02 -20.49
C LEU A 138 -12.70 -4.09 -21.71
N ALA A 139 -11.50 -3.72 -22.17
CA ALA A 139 -11.33 -2.93 -23.38
C ALA A 139 -11.85 -3.66 -24.63
N LYS A 140 -11.62 -4.98 -24.73
CA LYS A 140 -12.17 -5.81 -25.83
C LYS A 140 -13.69 -5.96 -25.77
N LEU A 141 -14.30 -5.84 -24.59
CA LEU A 141 -15.76 -5.82 -24.40
C LEU A 141 -16.39 -4.46 -24.75
N GLY A 142 -15.62 -3.50 -25.27
CA GLY A 142 -16.12 -2.22 -25.75
C GLY A 142 -16.09 -1.10 -24.71
N LEU A 143 -15.54 -1.32 -23.51
CA LEU A 143 -15.32 -0.21 -22.57
C LEU A 143 -14.21 0.70 -23.09
N GLY A 144 -14.41 2.01 -22.96
CA GLY A 144 -13.36 2.99 -23.22
C GLY A 144 -12.14 2.72 -22.33
N LYS A 145 -10.93 2.80 -22.90
CA LYS A 145 -9.67 2.44 -22.22
C LYS A 145 -9.51 3.12 -20.85
N GLY A 146 -9.83 4.42 -20.75
CA GLY A 146 -9.76 5.16 -19.49
C GLY A 146 -10.71 4.60 -18.41
N LEU A 147 -11.94 4.27 -18.79
CA LEU A 147 -12.92 3.68 -17.87
C LEU A 147 -12.51 2.26 -17.46
N ALA A 148 -11.99 1.46 -18.39
CA ALA A 148 -11.50 0.12 -18.09
C ALA A 148 -10.34 0.15 -17.08
N VAL A 149 -9.34 1.03 -17.30
CA VAL A 149 -8.22 1.23 -16.36
C VAL A 149 -8.73 1.67 -15.00
N PHE A 150 -9.61 2.68 -14.96
CA PHE A 150 -10.12 3.21 -13.71
C PHE A 150 -10.88 2.14 -12.89
N LEU A 151 -11.79 1.40 -13.50
CA LEU A 151 -12.57 0.37 -12.81
C LEU A 151 -11.70 -0.77 -12.29
N VAL A 152 -10.72 -1.22 -13.08
CA VAL A 152 -9.79 -2.25 -12.64
C VAL A 152 -8.97 -1.74 -11.47
N GLN A 153 -8.38 -0.54 -11.57
CA GLN A 153 -7.56 0.02 -10.49
C GLN A 153 -8.35 0.24 -9.21
N VAL A 154 -9.61 0.70 -9.28
CA VAL A 154 -10.49 0.79 -8.10
C VAL A 154 -10.67 -0.58 -7.44
N GLY A 155 -10.94 -1.63 -8.22
CA GLY A 155 -11.11 -2.97 -7.69
C GLY A 155 -9.82 -3.53 -7.09
N THR A 156 -8.72 -3.47 -7.85
CA THR A 156 -7.44 -4.07 -7.47
C THR A 156 -6.76 -3.34 -6.33
N ASP A 157 -6.72 -2.01 -6.36
CA ASP A 157 -6.17 -1.24 -5.25
C ASP A 157 -7.02 -1.42 -3.99
N TYR A 158 -8.35 -1.40 -4.09
CA TYR A 158 -9.20 -1.65 -2.93
C TYR A 158 -8.96 -3.03 -2.30
N LEU A 159 -8.89 -4.08 -3.11
CA LEU A 159 -8.59 -5.44 -2.63
C LEU A 159 -7.21 -5.52 -1.98
N ASP A 160 -6.20 -4.91 -2.61
CA ASP A 160 -4.85 -4.81 -2.07
C ASP A 160 -4.84 -4.15 -0.68
N ARG A 161 -5.52 -3.00 -0.54
CA ARG A 161 -5.56 -2.25 0.74
C ARG A 161 -6.38 -2.99 1.78
N LEU A 162 -7.44 -3.69 1.39
CA LEU A 162 -8.23 -4.52 2.30
C LEU A 162 -7.40 -5.67 2.87
N VAL A 163 -6.65 -6.38 2.02
CA VAL A 163 -5.73 -7.45 2.44
C VAL A 163 -4.67 -6.86 3.38
N ALA A 164 -4.07 -5.74 3.01
CA ALA A 164 -3.03 -5.11 3.82
C ALA A 164 -3.53 -4.68 5.20
N ILE A 165 -4.67 -4.01 5.27
CA ILE A 165 -5.26 -3.57 6.55
C ILE A 165 -5.63 -4.77 7.42
N TYR A 166 -6.17 -5.86 6.83
CA TYR A 166 -6.47 -7.08 7.58
C TYR A 166 -5.20 -7.70 8.20
N VAL A 167 -4.13 -7.83 7.42
CA VAL A 167 -2.83 -8.33 7.90
C VAL A 167 -2.27 -7.42 8.99
N VAL A 168 -2.32 -6.10 8.79
CA VAL A 168 -1.87 -5.10 9.77
C VAL A 168 -2.64 -5.25 11.08
N SER A 169 -3.96 -5.42 11.06
CA SER A 169 -4.76 -5.61 12.28
C SER A 169 -4.38 -6.87 13.05
N LEU A 170 -4.09 -7.98 12.37
CA LEU A 170 -3.61 -9.20 13.01
C LEU A 170 -2.23 -9.01 13.64
N VAL A 171 -1.29 -8.42 12.89
CA VAL A 171 0.07 -8.17 13.36
C VAL A 171 0.07 -7.19 14.53
N TYR A 172 -0.69 -6.10 14.44
CA TYR A 172 -0.79 -5.10 15.50
C TYR A 172 -1.34 -5.71 16.80
N LYS A 173 -2.38 -6.55 16.71
CA LYS A 173 -2.94 -7.26 17.88
C LYS A 173 -1.89 -8.18 18.53
N ALA A 174 -1.12 -8.92 17.72
CA ALA A 174 -0.04 -9.77 18.21
C ALA A 174 1.07 -8.95 18.89
N LEU A 175 1.51 -7.85 18.28
CA LEU A 175 2.57 -6.98 18.82
C LEU A 175 2.13 -6.29 20.12
N LYS A 176 0.90 -5.77 20.18
CA LYS A 176 0.33 -5.14 21.39
C LYS A 176 0.34 -6.08 22.60
N SER A 177 0.17 -7.38 22.38
CA SER A 177 0.21 -8.40 23.45
C SER A 177 1.63 -8.74 23.94
N ARG A 178 2.67 -8.42 23.16
CA ARG A 178 4.06 -8.86 23.37
C ARG A 178 5.03 -7.73 23.70
N ILE A 179 4.72 -6.52 23.28
CA ILE A 179 5.58 -5.34 23.41
C ILE A 179 4.77 -4.24 24.09
N SER A 180 5.30 -3.64 25.16
CA SER A 180 4.81 -2.34 25.62
C SER A 180 5.12 -1.32 24.53
N LEU A 181 4.21 -1.18 23.57
CA LEU A 181 4.29 -0.18 22.53
C LEU A 181 4.22 1.16 23.27
N GLY A 182 5.38 1.74 23.59
CA GLY A 182 5.54 3.15 23.94
C GLY A 182 5.26 4.04 22.73
N VAL A 183 4.25 3.68 21.95
CA VAL A 183 3.72 4.41 20.82
C VAL A 183 2.84 5.46 21.47
N THR A 184 3.46 6.61 21.71
CA THR A 184 2.76 7.83 22.05
C THR A 184 1.65 7.99 21.03
N LYS A 185 0.39 7.87 21.46
CA LYS A 185 -0.74 8.36 20.67
C LYS A 185 -0.40 9.80 20.32
N TYR A 186 -0.24 10.09 19.04
CA TYR A 186 -0.16 11.45 18.55
C TYR A 186 -1.53 12.11 18.73
#